data_AF-A0AA42HGE3-F1
#
_entry.id   AF-A0AA42HGE3-F1
#
_cell.length_a   1.000
_cell.length_b   1.000
_cell.length_c   1.000
_cell.angle_alpha   90.00
_cell.angle_beta   90.00
_cell.angle_gamma   90.00
#
_symmetry.space_group_name_H-M   'P 1'
#
loop_
_entity.id
_entity.type
_entity.pdbx_description
1 polymer ?
#
loop_
_entity_poly.entity_id
_entity_poly.type
_entity_poly.pdbx_seq_one_letter_code
_entity_poly.pdbx_strand_id
1 'polypeptide(L)'
;MTLRLLSASLLLACTLAHAAEQPAIPRPLEEQVGRLVELYKDSFATGYPAATRVQTLKIGKGTELTLAVFTIEGFDMGNNYNQYLAVFSSTPDEEGQEHFSLLDAMQIGGGGWRSIEKLDARLVGEATQQRTLIDIPVMQNSDDDSPNFPSRAGVIHLSLQGAQTPRLVELN
;
A
#
# COMPACT_ATOMS: atom_id res chain seq x y z
N MET A 1 -16.74 -41.52 -48.13
CA MET A 1 -17.12 -40.08 -48.11
C MET A 1 -17.27 -39.66 -46.66
N THR A 2 -16.17 -39.17 -46.10
CA THR A 2 -15.97 -38.93 -44.67
C THR A 2 -15.70 -37.45 -44.47
N LEU A 3 -16.78 -36.68 -44.28
CA LEU A 3 -16.70 -35.43 -43.54
C LEU A 3 -16.98 -35.79 -42.08
N ARG A 4 -16.12 -35.34 -41.17
CA ARG A 4 -16.49 -34.61 -39.94
C ARG A 4 -15.34 -34.61 -38.92
N LEU A 5 -15.25 -33.47 -38.23
CA LEU A 5 -14.62 -33.27 -36.92
C LEU A 5 -13.10 -33.11 -36.92
N LEU A 6 -12.59 -31.94 -37.32
CA LEU A 6 -11.21 -31.55 -36.98
C LEU A 6 -11.00 -30.04 -36.77
N SER A 7 -12.05 -29.27 -36.44
CA SER A 7 -11.91 -27.80 -36.35
C SER A 7 -12.49 -27.16 -35.08
N ALA A 8 -12.86 -27.94 -34.05
CA ALA A 8 -13.60 -27.41 -32.89
C ALA A 8 -12.88 -27.52 -31.54
N SER A 9 -11.56 -27.75 -31.51
CA SER A 9 -10.83 -28.00 -30.24
C SER A 9 -9.88 -26.89 -29.82
N LEU A 10 -9.81 -25.76 -30.54
CA LEU A 10 -8.88 -24.66 -30.25
C LEU A 10 -9.55 -23.40 -29.67
N LEU A 11 -10.71 -23.55 -29.03
CA LEU A 11 -11.48 -22.45 -28.45
C LEU A 11 -12.05 -22.87 -27.11
N LEU A 12 -11.22 -23.12 -26.08
CA LEU A 12 -11.69 -23.02 -24.67
C LEU A 12 -10.55 -23.09 -23.63
N ALA A 13 -9.35 -22.60 -23.97
CA ALA A 13 -8.30 -22.36 -22.98
C ALA A 13 -8.04 -20.85 -22.83
N CYS A 14 -9.10 -20.04 -22.88
CA CYS A 14 -9.07 -18.72 -22.26
C CYS A 14 -9.12 -18.97 -20.76
N THR A 15 -7.95 -19.30 -20.19
CA THR A 15 -7.73 -19.35 -18.76
C THR A 15 -8.32 -18.08 -18.17
N LEU A 16 -9.32 -18.27 -17.30
CA LEU A 16 -9.83 -17.26 -16.40
C LEU A 16 -8.66 -16.78 -15.55
N ALA A 17 -7.87 -15.84 -16.07
CA ALA A 17 -7.07 -14.96 -15.25
C ALA A 17 -8.08 -14.13 -14.47
N HIS A 18 -8.54 -14.68 -13.35
CA HIS A 18 -9.16 -13.88 -12.31
C HIS A 18 -8.10 -12.84 -11.97
N ALA A 19 -8.33 -11.59 -12.38
CA ALA A 19 -7.67 -10.46 -11.75
C ALA A 19 -7.92 -10.67 -10.26
N ALA A 20 -6.89 -11.02 -9.50
CA ALA A 20 -7.02 -11.32 -8.09
C ALA A 20 -7.61 -10.08 -7.44
N GLU A 21 -8.89 -10.15 -7.08
CA GLU A 21 -9.60 -9.07 -6.43
C GLU A 21 -8.86 -8.80 -5.12
N GLN A 22 -8.46 -7.55 -4.91
CA GLN A 22 -7.72 -7.19 -3.72
C GLN A 22 -8.59 -7.53 -2.50
N PRO A 23 -8.06 -8.26 -1.50
CA PRO A 23 -8.86 -8.64 -0.34
C PRO A 23 -9.44 -7.38 0.31
N ALA A 24 -10.71 -7.49 0.72
CA ALA A 24 -11.40 -6.39 1.38
C ALA A 24 -10.62 -5.94 2.62
N ILE A 25 -10.49 -4.62 2.79
CA ILE A 25 -9.83 -4.02 3.95
C ILE A 25 -10.71 -4.30 5.18
N PRO A 26 -10.16 -4.83 6.29
CA PRO A 26 -10.92 -5.00 7.52
C PRO A 26 -11.49 -3.66 7.99
N ARG A 27 -12.78 -3.61 8.35
CA ARG A 27 -13.46 -2.38 8.77
C ARG A 27 -12.70 -1.61 9.87
N PRO A 28 -12.16 -2.26 10.93
CA PRO A 28 -11.39 -1.53 11.94
C PRO A 28 -10.16 -0.80 11.38
N LEU A 29 -9.48 -1.39 10.39
CA LEU A 29 -8.35 -0.75 9.71
C LEU A 29 -8.82 0.39 8.79
N GLU A 30 -9.90 0.18 8.04
CA GLU A 30 -10.51 1.20 7.19
C GLU A 30 -10.88 2.46 8.00
N GLU A 31 -11.46 2.28 9.20
CA GLU A 31 -11.77 3.37 10.10
C GLU A 31 -10.52 4.12 10.58
N GLN A 32 -9.42 3.43 10.90
CA GLN A 32 -8.17 4.08 11.27
C GLN A 32 -7.56 4.87 10.10
N VAL A 33 -7.58 4.31 8.89
CA VAL A 33 -7.15 5.03 7.68
C VAL A 33 -8.02 6.26 7.43
N GLY A 34 -9.34 6.15 7.61
CA GLY A 34 -10.26 7.29 7.50
C GLY A 34 -9.94 8.42 8.48
N ARG A 35 -9.60 8.09 9.74
CA ARG A 35 -9.16 9.08 10.74
C ARG A 35 -7.87 9.79 10.33
N LEU A 36 -6.91 9.07 9.74
CA LEU A 36 -5.68 9.67 9.21
C LEU A 36 -5.95 10.58 8.02
N VAL A 37 -6.87 10.19 7.12
CA VAL A 37 -7.32 11.04 6.01
C VAL A 37 -7.88 12.36 6.54
N GLU A 38 -8.79 12.31 7.51
CA GLU A 38 -9.36 13.52 8.12
C GLU A 38 -8.32 14.39 8.83
N LEU A 39 -7.28 13.78 9.40
CA LEU A 39 -6.20 14.50 10.07
C LEU A 39 -5.25 15.20 9.08
N TYR A 40 -5.00 14.60 7.92
CA TYR A 40 -3.98 15.09 6.96
C TYR A 40 -4.53 15.93 5.83
N LYS A 41 -5.83 15.82 5.50
CA LYS A 41 -6.46 16.62 4.47
C LYS A 41 -6.63 18.08 4.93
N ASP A 42 -6.67 19.00 3.98
CA ASP A 42 -7.15 20.36 4.23
C ASP A 42 -8.68 20.44 4.10
N SER A 43 -9.23 21.66 4.08
CA SER A 43 -10.68 21.87 3.94
C SER A 43 -11.24 21.54 2.54
N PHE A 44 -10.39 21.36 1.54
CA PHE A 44 -10.76 21.13 0.15
C PHE A 44 -10.53 19.68 -0.28
N ALA A 45 -9.47 19.07 0.26
CA ALA A 45 -9.02 17.76 -0.12
C ALA A 45 -9.95 16.65 0.41
N THR A 46 -9.96 15.54 -0.33
CA THR A 46 -10.72 14.33 -0.02
C THR A 46 -9.80 13.12 -0.04
N GLY A 47 -10.12 12.12 0.79
CA GLY A 47 -9.53 10.80 0.63
C GLY A 47 -10.05 10.11 -0.62
N TYR A 48 -9.27 9.17 -1.15
CA TYR A 48 -9.69 8.30 -2.24
C TYR A 48 -9.65 6.82 -1.82
N PRO A 49 -10.68 6.31 -1.10
CA PRO A 49 -10.66 4.99 -0.48
C PRO A 49 -10.45 3.82 -1.45
N ALA A 50 -10.93 3.96 -2.69
CA ALA A 50 -10.75 2.95 -3.74
C ALA A 50 -9.27 2.73 -4.13
N ALA A 51 -8.40 3.72 -3.89
CA ALA A 51 -6.97 3.60 -4.08
C ALA A 51 -6.22 3.09 -2.84
N THR A 52 -6.90 2.86 -1.71
CA THR A 52 -6.23 2.33 -0.51
C THR A 52 -5.71 0.92 -0.77
N ARG A 53 -4.44 0.69 -0.38
CA ARG A 53 -3.76 -0.61 -0.49
C ARG A 53 -3.29 -1.03 0.89
N VAL A 54 -3.51 -2.28 1.25
CA VAL A 54 -3.08 -2.84 2.54
C VAL A 54 -2.26 -4.10 2.34
N GLN A 55 -1.22 -4.26 3.15
CA GLN A 55 -0.38 -5.45 3.14
C GLN A 55 0.13 -5.74 4.55
N THR A 56 -0.07 -6.98 5.00
CA THR A 56 0.47 -7.44 6.29
C THR A 56 1.79 -8.19 6.08
N LEU A 57 2.82 -7.75 6.79
CA LEU A 57 4.16 -8.34 6.82
C LEU A 57 4.36 -9.12 8.11
N LYS A 58 4.82 -10.37 8.00
CA LYS A 58 5.20 -11.21 9.15
C LYS A 58 6.64 -10.93 9.53
N ILE A 59 6.86 -10.23 10.65
CA ILE A 59 8.19 -9.75 11.06
C ILE A 59 8.92 -10.67 12.05
N GLY A 60 8.34 -11.80 12.42
CA GLY A 60 8.96 -12.75 13.37
C GLY A 60 7.95 -13.70 13.98
N LYS A 61 8.29 -14.29 15.14
CA LYS A 61 7.50 -15.31 15.88
C LYS A 61 6.09 -14.81 16.27
N GLY A 62 5.17 -14.78 15.31
CA GLY A 62 3.78 -14.36 15.50
C GLY A 62 3.56 -12.85 15.55
N THR A 63 4.56 -12.04 15.19
CA THR A 63 4.40 -10.58 15.13
C THR A 63 4.18 -10.14 13.70
N GLU A 64 3.16 -9.31 13.50
CA GLU A 64 2.75 -8.80 12.19
C GLU A 64 2.71 -7.26 12.20
N LEU A 65 3.10 -6.68 11.06
CA LEU A 65 2.92 -5.26 10.77
C LEU A 65 1.95 -5.12 9.61
N THR A 66 0.93 -4.30 9.76
CA THR A 66 0.03 -3.99 8.64
C THR A 66 0.37 -2.62 8.07
N LEU A 67 0.74 -2.60 6.80
CA LEU A 67 1.01 -1.40 6.03
C LEU A 67 -0.27 -0.98 5.31
N ALA A 68 -0.58 0.32 5.33
CA ALA A 68 -1.65 0.91 4.55
C ALA A 68 -1.12 2.11 3.76
N VAL A 69 -1.21 2.03 2.43
CA VAL A 69 -1.00 3.19 1.55
C VAL A 69 -2.35 3.78 1.19
N PHE A 70 -2.54 5.07 1.46
CA PHE A 70 -3.77 5.79 1.16
C PHE A 70 -3.47 7.10 0.45
N THR A 71 -4.45 7.56 -0.33
CA THR A 71 -4.32 8.75 -1.19
C THR A 71 -5.27 9.83 -0.71
N ILE A 72 -4.77 11.07 -0.65
CA ILE A 72 -5.56 12.29 -0.48
C ILE A 72 -5.35 13.16 -1.73
N GLU A 73 -6.43 13.62 -2.32
CA GLU A 73 -6.45 14.42 -3.55
C GLU A 73 -7.16 15.75 -3.34
N GLY A 74 -6.82 16.76 -4.16
CA GLY A 74 -7.53 18.03 -4.16
C GLY A 74 -7.01 19.08 -3.17
N PHE A 75 -5.79 18.92 -2.65
CA PHE A 75 -5.14 19.93 -1.80
C PHE A 75 -5.15 21.30 -2.46
N ASP A 76 -5.49 22.33 -1.68
CA ASP A 76 -5.57 23.73 -2.13
C ASP A 76 -6.44 23.93 -3.40
N MET A 77 -7.47 23.10 -3.60
CA MET A 77 -8.30 23.05 -4.82
C MET A 77 -7.53 22.67 -6.11
N GLY A 78 -6.35 22.08 -5.97
CA GLY A 78 -5.53 21.58 -7.09
C GLY A 78 -6.00 20.23 -7.63
N ASN A 79 -5.32 19.76 -8.67
CA ASN A 79 -5.55 18.43 -9.27
C ASN A 79 -4.47 17.40 -8.89
N ASN A 80 -3.64 17.74 -7.90
CA ASN A 80 -2.60 16.85 -7.39
C ASN A 80 -3.13 15.95 -6.28
N TYR A 81 -2.37 14.89 -6.01
CA TYR A 81 -2.58 14.00 -4.89
C TYR A 81 -1.29 13.78 -4.11
N ASN A 82 -1.44 13.40 -2.84
CA ASN A 82 -0.37 12.87 -2.00
C ASN A 82 -0.71 11.42 -1.61
N GLN A 83 0.31 10.57 -1.58
CA GLN A 83 0.22 9.23 -1.03
C GLN A 83 0.92 9.19 0.32
N TYR A 84 0.28 8.56 1.29
CA TYR A 84 0.79 8.36 2.64
C TYR A 84 0.90 6.88 2.92
N LEU A 85 1.93 6.51 3.69
CA LEU A 85 2.09 5.18 4.26
C LEU A 85 1.85 5.27 5.76
N ALA A 86 0.95 4.44 6.27
CA ALA A 86 0.77 4.21 7.69
C ALA A 86 1.16 2.76 8.04
N VAL A 87 1.78 2.59 9.21
CA VAL A 87 2.16 1.29 9.75
C VAL A 87 1.38 1.04 11.03
N PHE A 88 0.76 -0.13 11.12
CA PHE A 88 -0.06 -0.55 12.25
C PHE A 88 0.45 -1.84 12.87
N SER A 89 0.34 -1.95 14.18
CA SER A 89 0.27 -3.25 14.86
C SER A 89 -1.18 -3.68 14.96
N SER A 90 -1.43 -4.99 14.95
CA SER A 90 -2.76 -5.57 15.16
C SER A 90 -2.75 -6.40 16.44
N THR A 91 -3.79 -6.22 17.26
CA THR A 91 -4.03 -7.04 18.45
C THR A 91 -5.52 -7.32 18.56
N PRO A 92 -5.95 -8.58 18.78
CA PRO A 92 -7.35 -8.86 19.04
C PRO A 92 -7.80 -8.23 20.38
N ASP A 93 -9.01 -7.73 20.43
CA ASP A 93 -9.69 -7.31 21.66
C ASP A 93 -10.26 -8.51 22.44
N GLU A 94 -10.99 -8.23 23.53
CA GLU A 94 -11.58 -9.26 24.39
C GLU A 94 -12.60 -10.14 23.65
N GLU A 95 -13.25 -9.59 22.62
CA GLU A 95 -14.21 -10.26 21.74
C GLU A 95 -13.55 -10.94 20.53
N GLY A 96 -12.23 -10.83 20.38
CA GLY A 96 -11.45 -11.39 19.28
C GLY A 96 -11.52 -10.61 17.97
N GLN A 97 -12.01 -9.36 17.98
CA GLN A 97 -11.93 -8.45 16.84
C GLN A 97 -10.56 -7.78 16.80
N GLU A 98 -9.98 -7.63 15.60
CA GLU A 98 -8.69 -7.00 15.44
C GLU A 98 -8.77 -5.49 15.70
N HIS A 99 -7.98 -5.02 16.66
CA HIS A 99 -7.70 -3.61 16.89
C HIS A 99 -6.37 -3.21 16.22
N PHE A 100 -6.41 -2.19 15.36
CA PHE A 100 -5.23 -1.63 14.71
C PHE A 100 -4.75 -0.38 15.44
N SER A 101 -3.55 -0.44 16.01
CA SER A 101 -2.88 0.71 16.64
C SER A 101 -1.84 1.29 15.68
N LEU A 102 -1.88 2.61 15.48
CA LEU A 102 -0.91 3.31 14.64
C LEU A 102 0.47 3.28 15.30
N LEU A 103 1.48 2.85 14.54
CA LEU A 103 2.88 2.92 14.94
C LEU A 103 3.52 4.22 14.45
N ASP A 104 3.39 4.50 13.15
CA ASP A 104 3.78 5.78 12.55
C ASP A 104 3.13 5.94 11.16
N ALA A 105 3.15 7.17 10.63
CA ALA A 105 2.75 7.47 9.26
C ALA A 105 3.61 8.58 8.64
N MET A 106 3.84 8.49 7.33
CA MET A 106 4.56 9.51 6.58
C MET A 106 4.01 9.68 5.17
N GLN A 107 4.21 10.86 4.57
CA GLN A 107 4.03 11.01 3.14
C GLN A 107 5.09 10.18 2.41
N ILE A 108 4.65 9.40 1.43
CA ILE A 108 5.49 8.45 0.72
C ILE A 108 5.43 8.62 -0.80
N GLY A 109 4.51 9.41 -1.32
CA GLY A 109 4.43 9.69 -2.76
C GLY A 109 3.46 10.82 -3.08
N GLY A 110 3.16 10.95 -4.38
CA GLY A 110 2.38 12.05 -4.94
C GLY A 110 3.22 13.30 -5.21
N GLY A 111 2.55 14.40 -5.54
CA GLY A 111 3.18 15.70 -5.80
C GLY A 111 4.18 15.72 -6.97
N GLY A 112 4.04 14.83 -7.96
CA GLY A 112 4.96 14.72 -9.10
C GLY A 112 6.32 14.07 -8.78
N TRP A 113 6.48 13.45 -7.61
CA TRP A 113 7.72 12.78 -7.21
C TRP A 113 7.73 11.29 -7.59
N ARG A 114 6.83 10.52 -6.99
CA ARG A 114 6.74 9.07 -7.18
C ARG A 114 5.34 8.57 -6.84
N SER A 115 5.00 7.38 -7.34
CA SER A 115 3.73 6.71 -7.10
C SER A 115 3.92 5.27 -6.65
N ILE A 116 3.10 4.86 -5.68
CA ILE A 116 2.94 3.48 -5.24
C ILE A 116 1.68 2.95 -5.94
N GLU A 117 1.86 2.37 -7.12
CA GLU A 117 0.74 1.80 -7.89
C GLU A 117 0.27 0.46 -7.31
N LYS A 118 1.22 -0.28 -6.72
CA LYS A 118 1.00 -1.54 -6.04
C LYS A 118 1.82 -1.56 -4.75
N LEU A 119 1.18 -1.98 -3.66
CA LEU A 119 1.87 -2.27 -2.41
C LEU A 119 2.43 -3.69 -2.46
N ASP A 120 3.72 -3.82 -2.79
CA ASP A 120 4.51 -5.06 -2.77
C ASP A 120 5.73 -4.90 -1.85
N ALA A 121 5.45 -4.55 -0.60
CA ALA A 121 6.46 -4.33 0.43
C ALA A 121 7.14 -5.65 0.81
N ARG A 122 8.45 -5.58 1.10
CA ARG A 122 9.27 -6.73 1.46
C ARG A 122 10.13 -6.42 2.66
N LEU A 123 10.30 -7.39 3.54
CA LEU A 123 11.26 -7.29 4.64
C LEU A 123 12.67 -7.48 4.10
N VAL A 124 13.58 -6.64 4.56
CA VAL A 124 15.00 -6.74 4.23
C VAL A 124 15.75 -7.31 5.43
N GLY A 125 16.12 -8.59 5.34
CA GLY A 125 16.77 -9.31 6.43
C GLY A 125 15.83 -9.66 7.58
N GLU A 126 16.42 -10.07 8.71
CA GLU A 126 15.66 -10.39 9.92
C GLU A 126 15.33 -9.12 10.71
N ALA A 127 14.06 -8.95 11.07
CA ALA A 127 13.65 -7.86 11.95
C ALA A 127 14.25 -8.06 13.35
N THR A 128 14.66 -6.95 13.96
CA THR A 128 15.15 -6.91 15.34
C THR A 128 14.16 -6.16 16.21
N GLN A 129 14.29 -6.27 17.54
CA GLN A 129 13.45 -5.51 18.48
C GLN A 129 13.55 -3.97 18.30
N GLN A 130 14.63 -3.49 17.69
CA GLN A 130 14.89 -2.06 17.54
C GLN A 130 14.65 -1.55 16.12
N ARG A 131 14.58 -2.45 15.14
CA ARG A 131 14.60 -2.08 13.73
C ARG A 131 13.97 -3.14 12.85
N THR A 132 13.04 -2.70 12.01
CA THR A 132 12.50 -3.45 10.88
C THR A 132 12.81 -2.69 9.59
N LEU A 133 13.42 -3.36 8.62
CA LEU A 133 13.72 -2.80 7.30
C LEU A 133 12.70 -3.27 6.27
N ILE A 134 12.18 -2.32 5.50
CA ILE A 134 11.10 -2.56 4.54
C ILE A 134 11.46 -1.90 3.21
N ASP A 135 11.45 -2.67 2.14
CA ASP A 135 11.58 -2.17 0.78
C ASP A 135 10.20 -2.10 0.12
N ILE A 136 9.90 -0.99 -0.56
CA ILE A 136 8.66 -0.82 -1.32
C ILE A 136 9.02 -0.46 -2.77
N PRO A 137 8.72 -1.31 -3.76
CA PRO A 137 8.84 -0.98 -5.18
C PRO A 137 7.91 0.18 -5.55
N VAL A 138 8.40 1.12 -6.35
CA VAL A 138 7.66 2.32 -6.77
C VAL A 138 8.00 2.73 -8.20
N MET A 139 7.16 3.60 -8.75
CA MET A 139 7.43 4.34 -9.97
C MET A 139 7.81 5.77 -9.62
N GLN A 140 8.90 6.29 -10.16
CA GLN A 140 9.42 7.63 -9.93
C GLN A 140 9.32 8.46 -11.22
N ASN A 141 9.03 9.75 -11.06
CA ASN A 141 9.09 10.68 -12.17
C ASN A 141 10.55 10.85 -12.63
N SER A 142 10.75 10.84 -13.94
CA SER A 142 11.94 11.34 -14.63
C SER A 142 11.74 12.81 -15.01
N ASP A 143 12.81 13.49 -15.43
CA ASP A 143 12.76 14.92 -15.79
C ASP A 143 11.80 15.21 -16.96
N ASP A 144 11.55 14.21 -17.81
CA ASP A 144 10.64 14.30 -18.97
C ASP A 144 9.20 13.86 -18.66
N ASP A 145 8.91 13.35 -17.45
CA ASP A 145 7.59 12.86 -17.09
C ASP A 145 6.64 13.99 -16.72
N SER A 146 5.37 13.87 -17.12
CA SER A 146 4.31 14.73 -16.59
C SER A 146 4.13 14.48 -15.08
N PRO A 147 3.81 15.52 -14.27
CA PRO A 147 3.49 15.34 -12.85
C PRO A 147 2.35 14.33 -12.74
N ASN A 148 2.57 13.21 -12.03
CA ASN A 148 1.64 12.08 -11.85
C ASN A 148 1.73 10.93 -12.87
N PHE A 149 2.65 10.97 -13.85
CA PHE A 149 2.86 9.89 -14.81
C PHE A 149 4.30 9.36 -14.75
N PRO A 150 4.71 8.75 -13.62
CA PRO A 150 6.07 8.27 -13.45
C PRO A 150 6.39 7.10 -14.40
N SER A 151 7.58 7.09 -14.99
CA SER A 151 8.00 6.05 -15.94
C SER A 151 9.20 5.22 -15.46
N ARG A 152 9.90 5.64 -14.41
CA ARG A 152 11.13 4.97 -13.94
C ARG A 152 10.89 4.11 -12.71
N ALA A 153 11.25 2.83 -12.77
CA ALA A 153 11.20 1.96 -11.60
C ALA A 153 12.21 2.41 -10.51
N GLY A 154 11.82 2.28 -9.25
CA GLY A 154 12.64 2.55 -8.08
C GLY A 154 12.22 1.72 -6.88
N VAL A 155 12.95 1.89 -5.78
CA VAL A 155 12.65 1.26 -4.49
C VAL A 155 12.76 2.32 -3.41
N ILE A 156 11.82 2.31 -2.48
CA ILE A 156 11.88 3.08 -1.24
C ILE A 156 12.46 2.16 -0.18
N HIS A 157 13.52 2.59 0.48
CA HIS A 157 14.12 1.88 1.60
C HIS A 157 13.61 2.51 2.90
N LEU A 158 12.87 1.75 3.71
CA LEU A 158 12.27 2.24 4.94
C LEU A 158 12.85 1.51 6.15
N SER A 159 12.88 2.21 7.27
CA SER A 159 13.23 1.68 8.57
C SER A 159 12.18 2.09 9.59
N LEU A 160 11.49 1.12 10.18
CA LEU A 160 10.71 1.33 11.40
C LEU A 160 11.65 1.15 12.60
N GLN A 161 11.87 2.20 13.37
CA GLN A 161 12.88 2.25 14.44
C GLN A 161 12.24 2.46 15.80
N GLY A 162 12.75 1.77 16.82
CA GLY A 162 12.31 1.91 18.21
C GLY A 162 11.18 0.95 18.60
N ALA A 163 11.16 0.58 19.88
CA ALA A 163 10.22 -0.40 20.43
C ALA A 163 8.95 0.22 21.05
N GLN A 164 9.10 1.33 21.79
CA GLN A 164 7.98 1.96 22.51
C GLN A 164 7.34 3.11 21.73
N THR A 165 8.16 3.87 21.01
CA THR A 165 7.73 4.94 20.11
C THR A 165 8.32 4.65 18.72
N PRO A 166 7.72 3.72 17.97
CA PRO A 166 8.20 3.39 16.65
C PRO A 166 8.17 4.62 15.74
N ARG A 167 9.19 4.76 14.89
CA ARG A 167 9.27 5.84 13.92
C ARG A 167 9.68 5.29 12.56
N LEU A 168 8.93 5.66 11.54
CA LEU A 168 9.21 5.37 10.16
C LEU A 168 10.19 6.40 9.60
N VAL A 169 11.27 5.91 9.00
CA VAL A 169 12.34 6.73 8.41
C VAL A 169 12.65 6.19 7.04
N GLU A 170 12.64 7.06 6.03
CA GLU A 170 13.19 6.75 4.71
C GLU A 170 14.72 6.83 4.74
N LEU A 171 15.36 5.80 4.20
CA LEU A 171 16.80 5.67 4.08
C LEU A 171 17.21 6.08 2.66
N ASN A 172 18.25 6.90 2.56
CA ASN A 172 18.85 7.32 1.28
C ASN A 172 19.93 6.33 0.82
#